data_AF-A0A1G3XQ66-F1
#
_entry.id   AF-A0A1G3XQ66-F1
#
_cell.length_a   1.000
_cell.length_b   1.000
_cell.length_c   1.000
_cell.angle_alpha   90.00
_cell.angle_beta   90.00
_cell.angle_gamma   90.00
#
_symmetry.space_group_name_H-M   'P 1'
#
loop_
_entity.id
_entity.type
_entity.pdbx_description
1 polymer ?
#
loop_
_entity_poly.entity_id
_entity_poly.type
_entity_poly.pdbx_seq_one_letter_code
_entity_poly.pdbx_strand_id
1 'polypeptide(L)' 'MIPLDDELAETAGRIQSERKKTVERWGIVDSIILATARTKGGKVVTGDEHFRDLKLDTVMIK' A
#
# COMPACT_ATOMS: atom_id res chain seq x y z
N MET A 1 12.23 -2.69 10.79
CA MET A 1 11.89 -3.64 9.72
C MET A 1 10.72 -4.48 10.22
N ILE A 2 9.67 -4.67 9.42
CA ILE A 2 8.50 -5.49 9.77
C ILE A 2 8.56 -6.75 8.89
N PRO A 3 8.52 -7.96 9.45
CA PRO A 3 8.46 -9.19 8.66
C PRO A 3 7.20 -9.27 7.79
N LEU A 4 7.33 -9.86 6.60
CA LEU A 4 6.19 -10.24 5.78
C LEU A 4 5.72 -11.63 6.23
N ASP A 5 4.75 -11.67 7.14
CA ASP A 5 4.06 -12.90 7.56
C ASP A 5 2.85 -13.22 6.66
N ASP A 6 2.22 -14.37 6.90
CA ASP A 6 1.13 -14.87 6.07
C ASP A 6 -0.09 -13.92 6.07
N GLU A 7 -0.42 -13.31 7.21
CA GLU A 7 -1.56 -12.39 7.34
C GLU A 7 -1.30 -11.08 6.57
N LEU A 8 -0.08 -10.54 6.67
CA LEU A 8 0.32 -9.37 5.91
C LEU A 8 0.40 -9.66 4.41
N ALA A 9 0.89 -10.84 4.03
CA ALA A 9 0.93 -11.29 2.64
C ALA A 9 -0.47 -11.46 2.04
N GLU A 10 -1.41 -12.05 2.77
CA GLU A 10 -2.81 -12.18 2.35
C GLU A 10 -3.46 -10.81 2.18
N THR A 11 -3.23 -9.90 3.14
CA THR A 11 -3.76 -8.53 3.09
C THR A 11 -3.20 -7.76 1.88
N ALA A 12 -1.89 -7.87 1.62
CA ALA A 12 -1.26 -7.27 0.45
C ALA A 12 -1.82 -7.84 -0.86
N GLY A 13 -2.03 -9.16 -0.95
CA GLY A 13 -2.65 -9.79 -2.11
C GLY A 13 -4.07 -9.29 -2.38
N ARG A 14 -4.89 -9.13 -1.34
CA ARG A 14 -6.24 -8.56 -1.44
C ARG A 14 -6.20 -7.11 -1.92
N ILE A 15 -5.30 -6.29 -1.36
CA ILE A 15 -5.10 -4.90 -1.80
C ILE A 15 -4.69 -4.85 -3.27
N GLN A 16 -3.73 -5.69 -3.70
CA GLN A 16 -3.28 -5.74 -5.09
C GLN A 16 -4.43 -6.07 -6.04
N SER A 17 -5.24 -7.08 -5.70
CA SER A 17 -6.39 -7.51 -6.48
C SER A 17 -7.37 -6.36 -6.74
N GLU A 18 -7.65 -5.55 -5.72
CA GLU A 18 -8.59 -4.43 -5.85
C GLU A 18 -7.95 -3.21 -6.52
N ARG A 19 -6.74 -2.83 -6.13
CA ARG A 19 -6.06 -1.62 -6.63
C ARG A 19 -5.71 -1.72 -8.11
N LYS A 20 -5.28 -2.89 -8.61
CA LYS A 20 -4.92 -3.06 -10.03
C LYS A 20 -6.10 -2.86 -10.99
N LYS A 21 -7.34 -2.84 -10.49
CA LYS A 21 -8.55 -2.56 -11.29
C LYS A 21 -8.74 -1.07 -11.55
N THR A 22 -8.19 -0.20 -10.70
CA THR A 22 -8.45 1.25 -10.72
C THR A 22 -7.19 2.10 -10.86
N VAL A 23 -6.02 1.57 -10.50
CA VAL A 23 -4.74 2.25 -10.63
C VAL A 23 -3.86 1.46 -11.60
N GLU A 24 -3.53 2.09 -12.73
CA GLU A 24 -2.65 1.50 -13.72
C GLU A 24 -1.28 1.19 -13.08
N ARG A 25 -0.72 0.01 -13.40
CA ARG A 25 0.62 -0.43 -12.94
C ARG A 25 0.80 -0.56 -11.42
N TRP A 26 -0.29 -0.67 -10.66
CA TRP A 26 -0.21 -0.93 -9.22
C TRP A 26 0.51 -2.25 -8.91
N GLY A 27 1.64 -2.16 -8.20
CA GLY A 27 2.51 -3.29 -7.90
C GLY A 27 2.15 -4.08 -6.65
N ILE A 28 2.66 -5.31 -6.54
CA ILE A 28 2.58 -6.07 -5.29
C ILE A 28 3.38 -5.39 -4.17
N VAL A 29 4.50 -4.74 -4.49
CA VAL A 29 5.32 -4.02 -3.50
C VAL A 29 4.54 -2.85 -2.89
N ASP A 30 3.83 -2.07 -3.71
CA ASP A 30 2.95 -0.99 -3.24
C ASP A 30 1.86 -1.51 -2.30
N SER A 31 1.34 -2.70 -2.61
CA SER A 31 0.33 -3.38 -1.79
C SER A 31 0.89 -3.81 -0.44
N ILE A 32 2.13 -4.33 -0.39
CA ILE A 32 2.81 -4.70 0.85
C ILE A 32 3.06 -3.45 1.71
N ILE A 33 3.53 -2.35 1.10
CA ILE A 33 3.76 -1.08 1.80
C ILE A 33 2.45 -0.55 2.40
N LEU A 34 1.37 -0.52 1.61
CA LEU A 34 0.07 -0.04 2.07
C LEU A 34 -0.53 -0.94 3.16
N ALA A 35 -0.46 -2.26 2.99
CA ALA A 35 -0.90 -3.22 3.99
C ALA A 35 -0.16 -3.00 5.31
N THR A 36 1.17 -2.86 5.24
CA THR A 36 2.02 -2.65 6.42
C THR A 36 1.64 -1.38 7.16
N ALA A 37 1.46 -0.27 6.42
CA ALA A 37 1.07 1.01 7.02
C ALA A 37 -0.29 0.89 7.74
N ARG A 38 -1.30 0.31 7.08
CA ARG A 38 -2.64 0.12 7.68
C ARG A 38 -2.61 -0.77 8.91
N THR A 39 -1.95 -1.92 8.84
CA THR A 39 -1.85 -2.88 9.96
C THR A 39 -1.13 -2.28 11.17
N LYS A 40 -0.21 -1.34 10.97
CA LYS A 40 0.50 -0.64 12.06
C LYS A 40 -0.12 0.70 12.45
N GLY A 41 -1.26 1.09 11.86
CA GLY A 41 -1.88 2.39 12.11
C GLY A 41 -1.03 3.58 11.65
N GLY A 42 -0.09 3.35 10.73
CA GLY A 42 0.80 4.36 10.16
C GLY A 42 0.28 4.92 8.83
N LYS A 43 1.03 5.89 8.29
CA LYS A 43 0.82 6.44 6.95
C LYS A 43 2.04 6.20 6.07
N VAL A 44 1.82 6.04 4.77
CA VAL A 44 2.89 5.94 3.77
C VAL A 44 3.37 7.36 3.42
N VAL A 45 4.63 7.65 3.69
CA VAL A 45 5.27 8.89 3.25
C VAL A 45 5.98 8.61 1.92
N THR A 46 5.55 9.24 0.83
CA THR A 46 6.07 8.92 -0.51
C THR A 46 5.86 10.06 -1.51
N GLY A 47 6.68 10.10 -2.54
CA GLY A 47 6.45 10.91 -3.75
C GLY A 47 5.82 10.15 -4.91
N ASP A 48 5.55 8.85 -4.73
CA ASP A 48 4.98 8.00 -5.78
C ASP A 48 3.51 8.32 -6.07
N GLU A 49 3.21 8.68 -7.31
CA GLU A 49 1.89 9.01 -7.82
C GLU A 49 0.87 7.87 -7.67
N HIS A 50 1.31 6.61 -7.62
CA HIS A 50 0.43 5.47 -7.38
C HIS A 50 -0.39 5.61 -6.09
N PHE A 51 0.11 6.35 -5.10
CA PHE A 51 -0.50 6.53 -3.79
C PHE A 51 -1.35 7.80 -3.65
N ARG A 52 -1.43 8.64 -4.70
CA ARG A 52 -2.01 10.00 -4.63
C ARG A 52 -3.49 10.02 -4.27
N ASP A 53 -4.24 8.99 -4.65
CA ASP A 53 -5.67 8.90 -4.37
C ASP A 53 -5.99 8.45 -2.92
N LEU A 54 -5.01 7.87 -2.21
CA LEU A 54 -5.16 7.32 -0.85
C LEU A 54 -4.95 8.35 0.25
N LYS A 55 -5.66 9.49 0.19
CA LYS A 55 -5.43 10.68 1.04
C LYS A 55 -5.44 10.43 2.56
N LEU A 56 -6.13 9.40 3.03
CA LEU A 56 -6.18 9.05 4.46
C LEU A 56 -4.96 8.23 4.89
N ASP A 57 -4.44 7.39 3.99
CA ASP A 57 -3.35 6.46 4.24
C ASP A 57 -1.97 7.06 3.93
N THR A 58 -1.90 8.21 3.24
CA THR A 58 -0.64 8.72 2.67
C THR A 58 -0.32 10.15 3.08
N VAL A 59 0.97 10.47 3.09
CA VAL A 59 1.52 11.82 3.14
C VAL A 59 2.40 11.98 1.90
N MET A 60 1.93 12.78 0.94
CA MET A 60 2.66 13.01 -0.30
C MET A 60 3.78 14.01 -0.08
N ILE A 61 5.01 13.65 -0.47
CA ILE A 61 6.16 14.55 -0.49
C ILE A 61 6.60 14.77 -1.95
N LYS A 62 7.01 15.99 -2.27
CA LYS A 62 7.49 16.36 -3.61
C LYS A 62 8.89 15.80 -3.87
#